data_AF-A0A9D9ZF60-F1
#
_entry.id   AF-A0A9D9ZF60-F1
#
_cell.length_a   1.000
_cell.length_b   1.000
_cell.length_c   1.000
_cell.angle_alpha   90.00
_cell.angle_beta   90.00
_cell.angle_gamma   90.00
#
_symmetry.space_group_name_H-M   'P 1'
#
loop_
_entity.id
_entity.type
_entity.pdbx_description
1 polymer ?
#
loop_
_entity_poly.entity_id
_entity_poly.type
_entity_poly.pdbx_seq_one_letter_code
_entity_poly.pdbx_strand_id
1 'polypeptide(L)' 'IDENKNEGKFCFVMPGESILNAYLHVARTKCRTAERRLITMRHHYAIADNIMAFINRLSDWLFVEATKK' A
#
# COMPACT_ATOMS: atom_id res chain seq x y z
N ILE A 1 4.35 -19.44 -17.00
CA ILE A 1 3.73 -18.23 -17.59
C ILE A 1 3.65 -17.21 -16.44
N ASP A 2 4.68 -16.42 -16.11
CA ASP A 2 5.87 -16.04 -16.85
C ASP A 2 7.09 -15.93 -15.93
N GLU A 3 8.13 -16.68 -16.27
CA GLU A 3 9.51 -16.32 -15.99
C GLU A 3 9.90 -15.22 -16.97
N ASN A 4 9.68 -13.96 -16.60
CA ASN A 4 10.35 -12.87 -17.30
C ASN A 4 10.69 -11.76 -16.31
N LYS A 5 11.88 -11.91 -15.74
CA LYS A 5 12.60 -10.92 -14.95
C LYS A 5 12.97 -9.76 -15.89
N ASN A 6 12.01 -8.88 -16.15
CA ASN A 6 12.23 -7.71 -16.99
C ASN A 6 12.85 -6.61 -16.13
N GLU A 7 14.17 -6.56 -16.15
CA GLU A 7 14.99 -5.51 -15.56
C GLU A 7 14.64 -4.17 -16.22
N GLY A 8 13.84 -3.35 -15.52
CA GLY A 8 13.66 -1.94 -15.88
C GLY A 8 12.29 -1.48 -16.41
N LYS A 9 11.16 -2.13 -16.10
CA LYS A 9 9.83 -1.62 -16.52
C LYS A 9 8.82 -1.46 -15.39
N PHE A 10 8.17 -0.29 -15.39
CA PHE A 10 6.92 0.00 -14.68
C PHE A 10 5.84 -1.00 -15.12
N CYS A 11 5.78 -2.15 -14.47
CA CYS A 11 4.77 -3.18 -14.71
C CYS A 11 3.69 -3.09 -13.63
N PHE A 12 2.43 -3.23 -14.02
CA PHE A 12 1.33 -3.35 -13.07
C PHE A 12 1.48 -4.69 -12.33
N VAL A 13 1.65 -4.61 -11.01
CA VAL A 13 1.75 -5.79 -10.15
C VAL A 13 0.39 -6.46 -10.09
N MET A 14 0.30 -7.69 -10.60
CA MET A 14 -0.92 -8.48 -10.51
C MET A 14 -1.02 -9.12 -9.12
N PRO A 15 -2.07 -8.80 -8.32
CA PRO A 15 -2.25 -9.42 -7.03
C PRO A 15 -2.63 -10.90 -7.22
N GLY A 16 -1.96 -11.82 -6.52
CA GLY A 16 -2.41 -13.22 -6.46
C GLY A 16 -1.36 -14.30 -6.67
N GLU A 17 -0.06 -13.97 -6.72
CA GLU A 17 0.98 -15.03 -6.80
C GLU A 17 1.02 -15.92 -5.54
N SER A 18 0.63 -15.38 -4.38
CA SER A 18 0.51 -16.11 -3.11
C SER A 18 -0.61 -15.54 -2.24
N ILE A 19 -1.22 -16.38 -1.38
CA ILE A 19 -2.23 -15.99 -0.40
C ILE A 19 -1.70 -14.87 0.51
N LEU A 20 -0.42 -14.95 0.90
CA LEU A 20 0.23 -13.91 1.72
C LEU A 20 0.26 -12.56 1.01
N ASN A 21 0.64 -12.55 -0.27
CA ASN A 21 0.67 -11.32 -1.09
C ASN A 21 -0.75 -10.75 -1.26
N ALA A 22 -1.77 -11.60 -1.42
CA ALA A 22 -3.16 -11.17 -1.48
C ALA A 22 -3.60 -10.47 -0.19
N TYR A 23 -3.27 -11.03 0.99
CA TYR A 23 -3.58 -10.38 2.27
C TYR A 23 -2.85 -9.05 2.45
N LEU A 24 -1.58 -8.95 2.05
CA LEU A 24 -0.83 -7.70 2.09
C LEU A 24 -1.43 -6.63 1.18
N HIS A 25 -1.87 -7.01 -0.03
CA HIS A 25 -2.59 -6.10 -0.92
C HIS A 25 -3.92 -5.63 -0.29
N VAL A 26 -4.69 -6.51 0.35
CA VAL A 26 -5.93 -6.12 1.07
C VAL A 26 -5.63 -5.16 2.23
N ALA A 27 -4.59 -5.43 3.01
CA ALA A 27 -4.16 -4.56 4.10
C ALA A 27 -3.78 -3.16 3.57
N ARG A 28 -3.10 -3.10 2.42
CA ARG A 28 -2.78 -1.83 1.74
C ARG A 28 -4.04 -1.07 1.34
N THR A 29 -5.07 -1.75 0.80
CA THR A 29 -6.34 -1.11 0.42
C THR A 29 -7.05 -0.49 1.63
N LYS A 30 -6.99 -1.17 2.78
CA LYS A 30 -7.53 -0.66 4.05
C LYS A 30 -6.73 0.55 4.56
N CYS A 31 -5.39 0.51 4.50
CA CYS A 31 -4.55 1.65 4.88
C CYS A 31 -4.87 2.90 4.04
N ARG A 32 -4.99 2.77 2.71
CA ARG A 32 -5.37 3.89 1.84
C ARG A 32 -6.80 4.39 2.05
N THR A 33 -7.68 3.52 2.57
CA THR A 33 -9.03 3.94 2.96
C THR A 33 -9.01 4.72 4.27
N ALA A 34 -8.21 4.28 5.24
CA ALA A 34 -7.98 5.01 6.49
C ALA A 34 -7.35 6.38 6.22
N GLU A 35 -6.36 6.46 5.34
CA GLU A 35 -5.71 7.71 4.92
C GLU A 35 -6.72 8.72 4.36
N ARG A 36 -7.55 8.30 3.39
CA ARG A 36 -8.60 9.16 2.83
C ARG A 36 -9.56 9.67 3.89
N ARG A 37 -9.98 8.83 4.83
CA ARG A 37 -10.83 9.23 5.95
C ARG A 37 -10.13 10.21 6.89
N LEU A 38 -8.83 10.01 7.13
CA LEU A 38 -8.02 10.89 7.96
C LEU A 38 -7.90 12.28 7.34
N ILE A 39 -7.70 12.36 6.02
CA ILE A 39 -7.67 13.62 5.26
C ILE A 39 -9.03 14.32 5.38
N THR A 40 -10.14 13.60 5.21
CA THR A 40 -11.48 14.17 5.42
C THR A 40 -11.66 14.71 6.85
N MET A 41 -11.23 13.96 7.87
CA MET A 41 -11.28 14.42 9.26
C MET A 41 -10.36 15.61 9.54
N ARG A 42 -9.21 15.72 8.87
CA ARG A 42 -8.26 16.83 9.05
C ARG A 42 -8.89 18.19 8.77
N HIS A 43 -9.89 18.26 7.90
CA HIS A 43 -10.63 19.50 7.64
C HIS A 43 -11.48 19.97 8.83
N HIS A 44 -11.86 19.05 9.71
CA HIS A 44 -12.73 19.32 10.86
C HIS A 44 -11.97 19.31 12.20
N TYR A 45 -10.88 18.55 12.29
CA TYR A 45 -10.10 18.35 13.51
C TYR A 45 -8.61 18.55 13.24
N ALA A 46 -7.90 19.16 14.18
CA ALA A 46 -6.45 19.26 14.13
C ALA A 46 -5.84 17.87 14.35
N ILE A 47 -5.38 17.24 13.26
CA ILE A 47 -4.65 15.98 13.28
C ILE A 47 -3.18 16.29 13.11
N ALA A 48 -2.34 15.63 13.93
CA ALA A 48 -0.90 15.79 13.85
C ALA A 48 -0.35 15.20 12.53
N ASP A 49 0.50 15.96 11.84
CA ASP A 49 1.05 15.59 10.53
C ASP A 49 1.88 14.30 10.57
N ASN A 50 2.45 13.96 11.73
CA ASN A 50 3.18 12.72 11.97
C ASN A 50 2.32 11.46 11.74
N ILE A 51 1.03 11.50 12.10
CA ILE A 51 0.11 10.36 11.92
C ILE A 51 -0.17 10.14 10.43
N MET A 52 -0.34 11.22 9.65
CA MET A 52 -0.53 11.10 8.21
C MET A 52 0.73 10.59 7.51
N ALA A 53 1.89 11.12 7.88
CA ALA A 53 3.17 10.63 7.35
C ALA A 53 3.37 9.14 7.68
N PHE A 54 2.99 8.70 8.87
CA PHE A 54 3.06 7.30 9.28
C PHE A 54 2.16 6.40 8.43
N ILE A 55 0.87 6.75 8.24
CA ILE A 55 -0.06 5.95 7.44
C ILE A 55 0.40 5.86 5.97
N ASN A 56 0.90 6.97 5.41
CA ASN A 56 1.44 6.98 4.06
C ASN A 56 2.62 5.99 3.93
N ARG A 57 3.59 6.05 4.86
CA ARG A 57 4.75 5.14 4.89
C ARG A 57 4.38 3.69 5.12
N LEU A 58 3.38 3.43 5.97
CA LEU A 58 2.87 2.07 6.19
C LEU A 58 2.30 1.49 4.89
N SER A 59 1.57 2.30 4.12
CA SER A 59 1.00 1.85 2.83
C SER A 59 2.06 1.50 1.79
N ASP A 60 3.22 2.15 1.84
CA ASP A 60 4.37 1.87 0.99
C ASP A 60 5.13 0.63 1.47
N TRP A 61 5.33 0.47 2.78
CA TRP A 61 5.95 -0.72 3.35
C TRP A 61 5.16 -1.99 3.02
N LEU A 62 3.83 -1.95 3.15
CA LEU A 62 2.95 -3.06 2.77
C LEU A 62 3.06 -3.42 1.28
N PHE A 63 3.36 -2.44 0.41
CA PHE A 63 3.57 -2.70 -1.01
C PHE A 63 4.91 -3.34 -1.31
N VAL A 64 5.99 -2.84 -0.70
CA VAL A 64 7.33 -3.42 -0.82
C VAL A 64 7.31 -4.86 -0.32
N GLU A 65 6.64 -5.12 0.81
CA GLU A 65 6.54 -6.47 1.35
C GLU A 65 5.67 -7.39 0.47
N ALA A 66 4.57 -6.89 -0.09
CA ALA A 66 3.74 -7.65 -1.03
C ALA A 66 4.43 -7.98 -2.36
N THR A 67 5.47 -7.23 -2.72
CA THR A 67 6.24 -7.40 -3.98
C THR A 67 7.55 -8.15 -3.78
N LYS A 68 7.97 -8.39 -2.54
CA LYS A 68 9.05 -9.33 -2.25
C LYS A 68 8.57 -10.76 -2.53
N LYS A 69 9.37 -11.49 -3.30
CA LYS A 69 9.24 -12.93 -3.50
C LYS A 69 9.87 -13.69 -2.35
#